data_AF-A0A933D3W6-F1
#
_entry.id   AF-A0A933D3W6-F1
#
_cell.length_a   1.000
_cell.length_b   1.000
_cell.length_c   1.000
_cell.angle_alpha   90.00
_cell.angle_beta   90.00
_cell.angle_gamma   90.00
#
_symmetry.space_group_name_H-M   'P 1'
#
loop_
_entity.id
_entity.type
_entity.pdbx_description
1 polymer ?
#
loop_
_entity_poly.entity_id
_entity_poly.type
_entity_poly.pdbx_seq_one_letter_code
_entity_poly.pdbx_strand_id
1 'polypeptide(L)'
;MNQKAGRVDLAKFREANREQRERAKEGPEGHTIRQRAVIRLIEDQLKEARVGDYTIVCDEAKSRKGGGKGPSPLQYFVAAVGF
;
A
#
# COMPACT_ATOMS: atom_id res chain seq x y z
N MET A 1 19.68 25.00 -21.45
CA MET A 1 19.56 23.54 -21.24
C MET A 1 18.30 23.28 -20.46
N ASN A 2 17.27 22.73 -21.10
CA ASN A 2 15.97 22.47 -20.48
C ASN A 2 16.08 21.18 -19.65
N GLN A 3 16.33 21.28 -18.33
CA GLN A 3 16.25 20.13 -17.46
C GLN A 3 14.80 19.65 -17.46
N LYS A 4 14.52 18.52 -18.11
CA LYS A 4 13.23 17.84 -17.96
C LYS A 4 13.07 17.53 -16.47
N ALA A 5 12.17 18.26 -15.80
CA ALA A 5 11.78 17.94 -14.45
C ALA A 5 11.32 16.48 -14.42
N GLY A 6 12.02 15.64 -13.64
CA GLY A 6 11.59 14.27 -13.43
C GLY A 6 10.18 14.25 -12.85
N ARG A 7 9.44 13.16 -13.08
CA ARG A 7 8.10 12.98 -12.48
C ARG A 7 8.13 12.92 -10.94
N VAL A 8 9.32 12.79 -10.37
CA VAL A 8 9.59 12.70 -8.93
C VAL A 8 10.41 13.91 -8.50
N ASP A 9 9.94 14.59 -7.45
CA ASP A 9 10.66 15.68 -6.79
C ASP A 9 11.77 15.13 -5.88
N LEU A 10 12.96 14.97 -6.43
CA LEU A 10 14.09 14.37 -5.73
C LEU A 10 14.54 15.17 -4.49
N ALA A 11 14.28 16.48 -4.44
CA ALA A 11 14.67 17.30 -3.30
C ALA A 11 13.84 16.92 -2.06
N LYS A 12 12.50 16.81 -2.23
CA LYS A 12 11.59 16.37 -1.17
C LYS A 12 11.92 14.97 -0.65
N PHE A 13 12.25 14.04 -1.55
CA PHE A 13 12.64 12.69 -1.14
C PHE A 13 13.96 12.64 -0.36
N ARG A 14 14.94 13.49 -0.72
CA ARG A 14 16.21 13.58 0.03
C ARG A 14 16.00 14.11 1.44
N GLU A 15 15.09 15.07 1.61
CA GLU A 15 14.70 15.60 2.92
C GLU A 15 14.03 14.51 3.77
N ALA A 16 13.00 13.85 3.25
CA ALA A 16 12.31 12.76 3.95
C ALA A 16 13.26 11.61 4.35
N ASN A 17 14.19 11.22 3.47
CA ASN A 17 15.20 10.20 3.77
C ASN A 17 16.16 10.64 4.88
N ARG A 18 16.50 11.94 4.95
CA ARG A 18 17.34 12.47 6.03
C ARG A 18 16.60 12.37 7.36
N GLU A 19 15.33 12.78 7.40
CA GLU A 19 14.52 12.67 8.62
C GLU A 19 14.37 11.23 9.10
N GLN A 20 14.13 10.28 8.19
CA GLN A 20 14.03 8.86 8.57
C GLN A 20 15.35 8.33 9.14
N ARG A 21 16.49 8.75 8.59
CA ARG A 21 17.82 8.37 9.10
C ARG A 21 18.11 8.94 10.49
N GLU A 22 17.66 10.16 10.78
CA GLU A 22 17.81 10.72 12.12
C GLU A 22 16.92 9.99 13.13
N ARG A 23 15.65 9.72 12.79
CA ARG A 23 14.72 8.93 13.64
C ARG A 23 15.25 7.53 13.94
N ALA A 24 15.84 6.87 12.95
CA ALA A 24 16.51 5.58 13.11
C ALA A 24 17.59 5.57 14.21
N LYS A 25 18.30 6.69 14.44
CA LYS A 25 19.34 6.78 15.48
C LYS A 25 18.77 6.83 16.90
N GLU A 26 17.48 7.11 17.07
CA GLU A 26 16.83 7.25 18.38
C GLU A 26 16.57 5.90 19.07
N GLY A 27 16.70 4.78 18.35
CA GLY A 27 16.62 3.43 18.89
C GLY A 27 15.87 2.44 17.97
N PRO A 28 15.60 1.22 18.44
CA PRO A 28 14.97 0.15 17.64
C PRO A 28 13.60 0.53 17.04
N GLU A 29 12.84 1.37 17.75
CA GLU A 29 11.54 1.88 17.29
C GLU A 29 11.68 2.82 16.08
N GLY A 30 12.79 3.55 15.97
CA GLY A 30 13.08 4.43 14.83
C GLY A 30 13.29 3.70 13.50
N HIS A 31 13.52 2.37 13.56
CA HIS A 31 13.65 1.49 12.39
C HIS A 31 12.37 0.69 12.10
N THR A 32 11.37 0.76 12.96
CA THR A 32 10.21 -0.13 12.89
C THR A 32 9.04 0.56 12.21
N ILE A 33 8.60 0.01 11.08
CA ILE A 33 7.34 0.39 10.44
C ILE A 33 6.33 -0.73 10.67
N ARG A 34 5.19 -0.39 11.27
CA ARG A 34 4.08 -1.31 11.47
C ARG A 34 2.87 -0.86 10.65
N GLN A 35 2.54 -1.64 9.63
CA GLN A 35 1.29 -1.53 8.89
C GLN A 35 0.31 -2.59 9.39
N ARG A 36 -0.97 -2.22 9.53
CA ARG A 36 -2.03 -3.16 9.93
C ARG A 36 -3.22 -3.01 8.99
N ALA A 37 -3.82 -4.15 8.67
CA ALA A 37 -5.07 -4.25 7.97
C ALA A 37 -6.11 -4.91 8.86
N VAL A 38 -7.32 -4.38 8.90
CA VAL A 38 -8.50 -5.04 9.47
C VAL A 38 -9.40 -5.43 8.32
N ILE A 39 -9.72 -6.71 8.19
CA ILE A 39 -10.46 -7.25 7.05
C ILE A 39 -11.78 -7.82 7.53
N ARG A 40 -12.87 -7.43 6.87
CA ARG A 40 -14.21 -7.97 7.11
C ARG A 40 -14.73 -8.65 5.85
N LEU A 41 -15.28 -9.85 6.00
CA LEU A 41 -16.08 -10.49 4.97
C LEU A 41 -17.47 -9.86 4.95
N ILE A 42 -17.90 -9.41 3.78
CA ILE A 42 -19.19 -8.73 3.59
C ILE A 42 -20.23 -9.73 3.09
N GLU A 43 -19.97 -10.36 1.95
CA GLU A 43 -20.87 -11.29 1.26
C GLU A 43 -20.05 -12.21 0.35
N ASP A 44 -20.32 -13.52 0.34
CA ASP A 44 -19.59 -14.51 -0.46
C ASP A 44 -18.05 -14.38 -0.35
N GLN A 45 -17.41 -13.83 -1.39
CA GLN A 45 -15.98 -13.56 -1.45
C GLN A 45 -15.63 -12.07 -1.36
N LEU A 46 -16.62 -11.18 -1.31
CA LEU A 46 -16.45 -9.75 -1.16
C LEU A 46 -15.96 -9.42 0.26
N LYS A 47 -14.82 -8.75 0.32
CA LYS A 47 -14.13 -8.34 1.54
C LYS A 47 -13.85 -6.85 1.47
N GLU A 48 -13.92 -6.21 2.62
CA GLU A 48 -13.47 -4.85 2.83
C GLU A 48 -12.29 -4.87 3.80
N ALA A 49 -11.19 -4.22 3.42
CA ALA A 49 -10.00 -4.07 4.24
C ALA A 49 -9.78 -2.60 4.57
N ARG A 50 -9.63 -2.28 5.86
CA ARG A 50 -9.17 -0.98 6.33
C ARG A 50 -7.66 -1.04 6.58
N VAL A 51 -6.89 -0.24 5.85
CA VAL A 51 -5.42 -0.14 5.97
C VAL A 51 -5.06 1.32 6.21
N GLY A 52 -4.75 1.68 7.45
CA GLY A 52 -4.62 3.09 7.85
C GLY A 52 -5.89 3.87 7.49
N ASP A 53 -5.72 4.93 6.69
CA ASP A 53 -6.82 5.80 6.24
C ASP A 53 -7.52 5.32 4.96
N TYR A 54 -7.10 4.18 4.41
CA TYR A 54 -7.62 3.63 3.15
C TYR A 54 -8.58 2.48 3.37
N THR A 55 -9.62 2.42 2.53
CA THR A 55 -10.54 1.28 2.42
C THR A 55 -10.31 0.61 1.08
N ILE A 56 -10.05 -0.70 1.10
CA ILE A 56 -9.74 -1.51 -0.07
C ILE A 56 -10.82 -2.59 -0.18
N VAL A 57 -11.43 -2.68 -1.36
CA VAL A 57 -12.39 -3.74 -1.68
C VAL A 57 -11.64 -4.87 -2.38
N CYS A 58 -11.85 -6.10 -1.91
CA CYS A 58 -11.29 -7.30 -2.52
C CYS A 58 -12.42 -8.29 -2.79
N ASP A 59 -12.47 -8.87 -3.99
CA ASP A 59 -13.49 -9.84 -4.36
C ASP A 59 -12.88 -10.87 -5.31
N GLU A 60 -13.66 -11.88 -5.66
CA GLU A 60 -13.27 -12.88 -6.62
C GLU A 60 -14.09 -12.81 -7.90
N ALA A 61 -13.53 -13.37 -8.98
CA ALA A 61 -14.30 -13.57 -10.20
C ALA A 61 -15.48 -14.52 -9.95
N LYS A 62 -16.54 -14.41 -10.76
CA LYS A 62 -17.71 -15.30 -10.66
C LYS A 62 -17.36 -16.78 -10.74
N SER A 63 -16.36 -17.16 -11.53
CA SER A 63 -15.85 -18.54 -11.63
C SER A 63 -15.28 -19.10 -10.32
N ARG A 64 -14.88 -18.22 -9.40
CA ARG A 64 -14.43 -18.56 -8.05
C ARG A 64 -15.46 -18.23 -6.97
N LYS A 65 -16.73 -18.12 -7.36
CA LYS A 65 -17.87 -17.79 -6.48
C LYS A 65 -17.77 -16.40 -5.83
N GLY A 66 -17.16 -15.43 -6.51
CA GLY A 66 -17.20 -14.02 -6.11
C GLY A 66 -18.15 -13.18 -6.95
N GLY A 67 -18.31 -11.91 -6.55
CA GLY A 67 -19.20 -10.95 -7.20
C GLY A 67 -18.55 -10.18 -8.35
N GLY A 68 -17.23 -10.25 -8.51
CA GLY A 68 -16.45 -9.42 -9.43
C GLY A 68 -16.46 -7.93 -9.08
N LYS A 69 -16.75 -7.55 -7.83
CA LYS A 69 -16.88 -6.17 -7.37
C LYS A 69 -15.54 -5.51 -7.02
N GLY A 70 -14.44 -6.25 -7.09
CA GLY A 70 -13.08 -5.77 -6.84
C GLY A 70 -12.02 -6.75 -7.35
N PRO A 71 -10.74 -6.36 -7.35
CA PRO A 71 -9.64 -7.26 -7.68
C PRO A 71 -9.52 -8.41 -6.67
N SER A 72 -9.06 -9.55 -7.17
CA SER A 72 -8.71 -10.70 -6.33
C SER A 72 -7.48 -10.44 -5.46
N PRO A 73 -7.33 -11.16 -4.33
CA PRO A 73 -6.17 -11.02 -3.47
C PRO A 73 -4.85 -11.20 -4.24
N LEU A 74 -4.82 -12.14 -5.19
CA LEU A 74 -3.65 -12.38 -6.02
C LEU A 74 -3.31 -11.20 -6.93
N GLN A 75 -4.31 -10.50 -7.48
CA GLN A 75 -4.07 -9.31 -8.31
C GLN A 75 -3.48 -8.17 -7.48
N TYR A 76 -3.94 -7.97 -6.25
CA TYR A 76 -3.32 -7.03 -5.31
C TYR A 76 -1.87 -7.42 -5.01
N PHE A 77 -1.61 -8.69 -4.72
CA PHE A 77 -0.26 -9.19 -4.46
C PHE A 77 0.69 -8.99 -5.65
N VAL A 78 0.25 -9.31 -6.87
CA VAL A 78 1.06 -9.10 -8.08
C VAL A 78 1.32 -7.62 -8.34
N ALA A 79 0.30 -6.76 -8.19
CA ALA A 79 0.46 -5.32 -8.37
C ALA A 79 1.42 -4.72 -7.33
N ALA A 80 1.45 -5.25 -6.10
CA ALA A 80 2.33 -4.80 -5.02
C ALA A 80 3.83 -4.85 -5.38
N VAL A 81 4.23 -5.74 -6.30
CA VAL A 81 5.63 -5.85 -6.77
C VAL A 81 6.04 -4.64 -7.63
N GLY A 82 5.07 -3.97 -8.28
CA GLY A 82 5.31 -2.83 -9.17
C GLY A 82 5.11 -1.44 -8.55
N PHE A 83 4.64 -1.38 -7.30
CA PHE A 83 4.55 -0.14 -6.52
C PHE A 83 5.86 0.12 -5.77
#